data_AF-A0A7Y0C635-F1
#
_entry.id   AF-A0A7Y0C635-F1
#
_cell.length_a   1.000
_cell.length_b   1.000
_cell.length_c   1.000
_cell.angle_alpha   90.00
_cell.angle_beta   90.00
_cell.angle_gamma   90.00
#
_symmetry.space_group_name_H-M   'P 1'
#
loop_
_entity.id
_entity.type
_entity.pdbx_description
1 polymer ?
#
loop_
_entity_poly.entity_id
_entity_poly.type
_entity_poly.pdbx_seq_one_letter_code
_entity_poly.pdbx_strand_id
1 'polypeptide(L)'
;MKKINRYSRCRTWSMALLLSVLAVGCGGGGGGRDPILGVGGVASTLTPPPGAIIPGAVCSAAAGPTIPAVTTSDPTSGNQFVPTSTNGVAGGGKVVNATFSLAMNPSTINGTTFQLAPTGGAVLPASVSYNAATKAATLTTSSALLANTSYTAVISGTVTSSPGTPLGCSYAWSFKTVSTPTTGLAPVNLGSAAPFAIAATAGVTNTLTPPNTRINGNAVLNPNATCNAVTVDNTGGFGLCGGAAPTINGIVVTPSYPDTTTANAVQADLRAAFLSITPPAGPPAAGSLGGGTPIAAPTGMGAVTGSALVFGQNLFYPGVYNSGTSIMVGNDLTLDAQGNPNAVFVFQSASTVGSAAGAASPGTHTRILLINGAKASNVWWQAGTSATLGTSSEWQGNILASASVTMNTGATSCGRLLAGAFTAGAFVFDSNVVSVPGNVNAPATCQ
;
A
#
# COMPACT_ATOMS: atom_id res chain seq x y z
N MET A 1 65.00 -34.17 -16.69
CA MET A 1 66.17 -34.02 -15.78
C MET A 1 65.68 -33.78 -14.34
N LYS A 2 66.59 -33.86 -13.34
CA LYS A 2 66.56 -33.42 -11.90
C LYS A 2 65.48 -32.37 -11.51
N LYS A 3 64.94 -32.22 -10.29
CA LYS A 3 64.93 -32.90 -8.95
C LYS A 3 63.78 -32.23 -8.14
N ILE A 4 62.83 -32.89 -7.46
CA ILE A 4 62.78 -33.47 -6.08
C ILE A 4 63.25 -32.56 -4.90
N ASN A 5 62.28 -32.16 -4.06
CA ASN A 5 62.19 -32.18 -2.57
C ASN A 5 60.82 -31.58 -2.15
N ARG A 6 59.99 -31.97 -1.16
CA ARG A 6 59.92 -32.99 -0.06
C ARG A 6 60.51 -32.67 1.33
N TYR A 7 59.63 -32.19 2.23
CA TYR A 7 59.60 -32.25 3.72
C TYR A 7 58.10 -32.44 4.12
N SER A 8 57.60 -33.16 5.15
CA SER A 8 58.12 -33.84 6.37
C SER A 8 58.51 -32.90 7.53
N ARG A 9 58.01 -33.00 8.79
CA ARG A 9 57.20 -34.00 9.57
C ARG A 9 56.31 -33.23 10.59
N CYS A 10 55.20 -33.68 11.20
CA CYS A 10 54.75 -34.97 11.79
C CYS A 10 55.38 -35.35 13.16
N ARG A 11 54.59 -35.24 14.25
CA ARG A 11 54.55 -35.95 15.56
C ARG A 11 53.40 -35.31 16.39
N THR A 12 52.37 -35.92 17.01
CA THR A 12 52.08 -37.18 17.76
C THR A 12 52.22 -37.09 19.29
N TRP A 13 51.16 -37.56 19.99
CA TRP A 13 51.11 -38.06 21.39
C TRP A 13 51.06 -37.02 22.54
N SER A 14 50.46 -37.27 23.72
CA SER A 14 49.94 -38.52 24.35
C SER A 14 48.58 -38.35 25.06
N MET A 15 47.94 -39.47 25.44
CA MET A 15 46.91 -39.54 26.50
C MET A 15 47.48 -39.23 27.90
N ALA A 16 46.61 -38.80 28.83
CA ALA A 16 46.66 -39.21 30.24
C ALA A 16 45.25 -39.08 30.87
N LEU A 17 44.94 -39.94 31.85
CA LEU A 17 43.66 -40.05 32.55
C LEU A 17 43.94 -39.99 34.07
N LEU A 18 43.08 -39.35 34.87
CA LEU A 18 42.91 -39.66 36.29
C LEU A 18 41.61 -39.07 36.88
N LEU A 19 41.21 -39.60 38.03
CA LEU A 19 39.85 -39.54 38.57
C LEU A 19 39.91 -39.67 40.11
N SER A 20 39.32 -38.74 40.87
CA SER A 20 39.20 -38.88 42.34
C SER A 20 38.01 -38.11 42.91
N VAL A 21 37.21 -38.81 43.72
CA VAL A 21 35.81 -38.53 44.09
C VAL A 21 35.68 -38.07 45.56
N LEU A 22 34.61 -37.31 45.84
CA LEU A 22 33.97 -37.01 47.16
C LEU A 22 34.73 -36.29 48.30
N ALA A 23 34.07 -35.25 48.82
CA ALA A 23 33.87 -35.04 50.26
C ALA A 23 32.53 -34.32 50.49
N VAL A 24 31.81 -34.63 51.57
CA VAL A 24 30.54 -33.96 51.97
C VAL A 24 30.79 -33.17 53.26
N GLY A 25 30.33 -31.91 53.29
CA GLY A 25 30.31 -31.07 54.50
C GLY A 25 28.91 -30.56 54.77
N CYS A 26 28.33 -30.93 55.91
CA CYS A 26 27.04 -30.43 56.39
C CYS A 26 27.25 -29.51 57.60
N GLY A 27 26.57 -28.37 57.63
CA GLY A 27 26.58 -27.43 58.75
C GLY A 27 25.70 -26.22 58.42
N GLY A 28 24.89 -25.77 59.38
CA GLY A 28 23.95 -24.66 59.16
C GLY A 28 23.31 -24.16 60.45
N GLY A 29 22.43 -23.17 60.30
CA GLY A 29 21.68 -22.54 61.40
C GLY A 29 22.21 -21.15 61.79
N GLY A 30 21.29 -20.26 62.20
CA GLY A 30 21.57 -18.88 62.61
C GLY A 30 20.93 -17.85 61.68
N GLY A 31 19.87 -17.18 62.14
CA GLY A 31 19.13 -16.18 61.36
C GLY A 31 19.60 -14.74 61.63
N GLY A 32 19.40 -13.87 60.63
CA GLY A 32 19.54 -12.41 60.71
C GLY A 32 18.33 -11.73 60.08
N ARG A 33 18.02 -10.49 60.49
CA ARG A 33 16.84 -9.74 60.01
C ARG A 33 17.12 -8.98 58.70
N ASP A 34 16.05 -8.52 58.08
CA ASP A 34 15.98 -7.92 56.73
C ASP A 34 16.85 -6.65 56.56
N PRO A 35 17.06 -6.20 55.31
CA PRO A 35 16.09 -5.23 54.79
C PRO A 35 15.34 -5.67 53.52
N ILE A 36 14.05 -5.34 53.49
CA ILE A 36 13.31 -5.09 52.24
C ILE A 36 14.01 -3.99 51.45
N LEU A 37 14.22 -4.19 50.15
CA LEU A 37 14.01 -3.21 49.07
C LEU A 37 14.20 -3.90 47.71
N GLY A 38 13.26 -3.71 46.78
CA GLY A 38 13.39 -4.22 45.41
C GLY A 38 12.22 -5.08 44.91
N VAL A 39 11.01 -4.52 44.86
CA VAL A 39 9.94 -5.07 44.01
C VAL A 39 10.30 -4.84 42.54
N GLY A 40 11.17 -5.70 42.01
CA GLY A 40 11.44 -5.82 40.58
C GLY A 40 10.20 -6.36 39.87
N GLY A 41 9.23 -5.47 39.61
CA GLY A 41 8.03 -5.81 38.88
C GLY A 41 8.39 -6.30 37.49
N VAL A 42 8.27 -7.62 37.28
CA VAL A 42 8.35 -8.22 35.95
C VAL A 42 7.30 -7.54 35.07
N ALA A 43 7.76 -6.72 34.12
CA ALA A 43 6.89 -5.93 33.28
C ALA A 43 6.01 -6.88 32.45
N SER A 44 4.72 -6.94 32.81
CA SER A 44 3.77 -7.88 32.21
C SER A 44 3.77 -7.73 30.69
N THR A 45 4.17 -8.80 30.01
CA THR A 45 4.24 -8.82 28.55
C THR A 45 2.83 -8.88 27.99
N LEU A 46 2.54 -8.09 26.94
CA LEU A 46 1.22 -8.08 26.33
C LEU A 46 1.08 -9.28 25.39
N THR A 47 0.63 -10.39 25.94
CA THR A 47 0.20 -11.55 25.16
C THR A 47 -1.27 -11.40 24.76
N PRO A 48 -1.64 -11.69 23.49
CA PRO A 48 -3.03 -11.83 23.09
C PRO A 48 -3.77 -12.83 24.01
N PRO A 49 -4.95 -12.48 24.56
CA PRO A 49 -5.75 -13.42 25.33
C PRO A 49 -6.08 -14.69 24.53
N PRO A 50 -6.14 -15.88 25.16
CA PRO A 50 -6.59 -17.09 24.48
C PRO A 50 -7.98 -16.91 23.84
N GLY A 51 -8.13 -17.27 22.57
CA GLY A 51 -9.35 -17.04 21.81
C GLY A 51 -9.57 -15.60 21.33
N ALA A 52 -8.58 -14.71 21.44
CA ALA A 52 -8.65 -13.39 20.82
C ALA A 52 -8.69 -13.49 19.28
N ILE A 53 -9.49 -12.63 18.65
CA ILE A 53 -9.74 -12.62 17.19
C ILE A 53 -9.23 -11.33 16.54
N ILE A 54 -9.01 -11.34 15.22
CA ILE A 54 -8.64 -10.12 14.50
C ILE A 54 -9.86 -9.21 14.28
N PRO A 55 -9.69 -7.87 14.20
CA PRO A 55 -10.72 -6.96 13.74
C PRO A 55 -11.35 -7.42 12.41
N GLY A 56 -12.67 -7.35 12.31
CA GLY A 56 -13.46 -7.85 11.18
C GLY A 56 -13.86 -9.33 11.28
N ALA A 57 -13.28 -10.13 12.18
CA ALA A 57 -13.72 -11.50 12.43
C ALA A 57 -14.97 -11.56 13.32
N VAL A 58 -15.79 -12.61 13.16
CA VAL A 58 -16.97 -12.86 13.99
C VAL A 58 -16.63 -13.64 15.26
N CYS A 59 -17.11 -13.15 16.41
CA CYS A 59 -16.97 -13.83 17.69
C CYS A 59 -17.99 -14.98 17.82
N SER A 60 -17.53 -16.23 17.79
CA SER A 60 -18.41 -17.41 17.91
C SER A 60 -19.09 -17.54 19.28
N ALA A 61 -18.51 -16.94 20.32
CA ALA A 61 -19.13 -16.84 21.65
C ALA A 61 -20.24 -15.77 21.76
N ALA A 62 -20.45 -14.96 20.71
CA ALA A 62 -21.29 -13.77 20.76
C ALA A 62 -22.03 -13.53 19.42
N ALA A 63 -23.05 -14.34 19.13
CA ALA A 63 -23.84 -14.27 17.91
C ALA A 63 -25.14 -13.47 18.08
N GLY A 64 -25.29 -12.36 17.36
CA GLY A 64 -26.52 -11.57 17.32
C GLY A 64 -26.32 -10.14 16.74
N PRO A 65 -27.36 -9.51 16.16
CA PRO A 65 -27.24 -8.21 15.50
C PRO A 65 -27.04 -7.02 16.45
N THR A 66 -27.16 -7.24 17.77
CA THR A 66 -27.04 -6.23 18.84
C THR A 66 -25.70 -6.27 19.57
N ILE A 67 -24.79 -7.17 19.18
CA ILE A 67 -23.51 -7.39 19.85
C ILE A 67 -22.44 -6.48 19.22
N PRO A 68 -21.65 -5.74 20.03
CA PRO A 68 -20.57 -4.92 19.48
C PRO A 68 -19.42 -5.79 18.97
N ALA A 69 -18.82 -5.36 17.86
CA ALA A 69 -17.63 -5.99 17.27
C ALA A 69 -16.65 -4.91 16.80
N VAL A 70 -15.35 -5.19 16.84
CA VAL A 70 -14.34 -4.32 16.21
C VAL A 70 -14.33 -4.64 14.71
N THR A 71 -14.80 -3.71 13.89
CA THR A 71 -14.97 -3.90 12.44
C THR A 71 -13.69 -3.60 11.66
N THR A 72 -12.94 -2.57 12.05
CA THR A 72 -11.67 -2.19 11.43
C THR A 72 -10.63 -1.74 12.46
N SER A 73 -9.37 -1.77 12.05
CA SER A 73 -8.22 -1.25 12.80
C SER A 73 -7.28 -0.48 11.89
N ASP A 74 -6.58 0.51 12.44
CA ASP A 74 -5.52 1.25 11.77
C ASP A 74 -4.38 1.49 12.77
N PRO A 75 -3.17 0.94 12.59
CA PRO A 75 -2.77 0.09 11.47
C PRO A 75 -3.54 -1.23 11.44
N THR A 76 -3.83 -1.72 10.24
CA THR A 76 -4.50 -3.01 10.01
C THR A 76 -3.68 -4.20 10.48
N SER A 77 -4.39 -5.27 10.87
CA SER A 77 -3.80 -6.59 11.11
C SER A 77 -2.95 -7.05 9.92
N GLY A 78 -1.69 -7.38 10.16
CA GLY A 78 -0.73 -7.84 9.16
C GLY A 78 -0.05 -6.72 8.34
N ASN A 79 -0.29 -5.44 8.62
CA ASN A 79 0.42 -4.34 7.96
C ASN A 79 1.91 -4.36 8.35
N GLN A 80 2.81 -4.43 7.37
CA GLN A 80 4.26 -4.57 7.58
C GLN A 80 5.07 -3.26 7.43
N PHE A 81 4.40 -2.13 7.12
CA PHE A 81 5.02 -0.86 6.72
C PHE A 81 4.50 0.33 7.54
N VAL A 82 4.21 0.10 8.82
CA VAL A 82 3.67 1.14 9.70
C VAL A 82 4.72 2.22 9.97
N PRO A 83 4.41 3.51 9.77
CA PRO A 83 5.31 4.61 10.13
C PRO A 83 5.68 4.59 11.62
N THR A 84 6.88 5.05 11.97
CA THR A 84 7.32 5.14 13.38
C THR A 84 6.81 6.38 14.09
N SER A 85 6.36 7.42 13.37
CA SER A 85 5.69 8.64 13.87
C SER A 85 4.32 8.86 13.22
N THR A 86 3.36 9.44 13.96
CA THR A 86 2.14 10.03 13.38
C THR A 86 2.33 11.55 13.35
N ASN A 87 1.98 12.21 12.25
CA ASN A 87 2.18 13.66 12.13
C ASN A 87 1.29 14.43 13.12
N GLY A 88 1.77 15.58 13.60
CA GLY A 88 1.06 16.42 14.58
C GLY A 88 0.99 15.88 16.01
N VAL A 89 1.44 14.64 16.28
CA VAL A 89 1.41 14.05 17.62
C VAL A 89 2.65 14.42 18.43
N ALA A 90 2.45 14.95 19.64
CA ALA A 90 3.53 15.26 20.57
C ALA A 90 4.44 14.05 20.85
N GLY A 91 5.74 14.29 21.02
CA GLY A 91 6.74 13.22 21.18
C GLY A 91 6.95 12.32 19.96
N GLY A 92 6.33 12.63 18.80
CA GLY A 92 6.33 11.76 17.62
C GLY A 92 5.46 10.51 17.79
N GLY A 93 4.46 10.56 18.68
CA GLY A 93 3.60 9.44 19.08
C GLY A 93 2.95 8.65 17.95
N LYS A 94 2.44 7.45 18.25
CA LYS A 94 1.63 6.62 17.35
C LYS A 94 0.17 6.64 17.74
N VAL A 95 -0.67 7.09 16.82
CA VAL A 95 -2.09 6.80 16.82
C VAL A 95 -2.30 5.36 16.34
N VAL A 96 -3.11 4.60 17.08
CA VAL A 96 -3.69 3.32 16.69
C VAL A 96 -5.19 3.40 16.94
N ASN A 97 -5.99 3.26 15.89
CA ASN A 97 -7.44 3.33 15.91
C ASN A 97 -8.08 1.94 15.83
N ALA A 98 -9.27 1.82 16.43
CA ALA A 98 -10.16 0.68 16.26
C ALA A 98 -11.62 1.16 16.17
N THR A 99 -12.34 0.71 15.13
CA THR A 99 -13.73 1.11 14.86
C THR A 99 -14.68 0.02 15.30
N PHE A 100 -15.80 0.38 15.92
CA PHE A 100 -16.82 -0.55 16.40
C PHE A 100 -18.10 -0.53 15.56
N SER A 101 -18.79 -1.67 15.47
CA SER A 101 -20.11 -1.77 14.82
C SER A 101 -21.18 -0.89 15.49
N LEU A 102 -21.12 -0.77 16.81
CA LEU A 102 -22.08 -0.05 17.66
C LEU A 102 -21.38 1.04 18.49
N ALA A 103 -22.16 1.93 19.08
CA ALA A 103 -21.62 2.92 20.02
C ALA A 103 -21.22 2.23 21.34
N MET A 104 -19.96 2.37 21.72
CA MET A 104 -19.37 1.80 22.94
C MET A 104 -19.52 2.73 24.15
N ASN A 105 -19.40 2.16 25.35
CA ASN A 105 -19.37 2.89 26.61
C ASN A 105 -17.95 3.47 26.85
N PRO A 106 -17.76 4.80 26.84
CA PRO A 106 -16.42 5.41 26.89
C PRO A 106 -15.62 5.06 28.14
N SER A 107 -16.26 4.85 29.30
CA SER A 107 -15.53 4.52 30.54
C SER A 107 -14.85 3.15 30.49
N THR A 108 -15.37 2.24 29.66
CA THR A 108 -14.79 0.91 29.46
C THR A 108 -13.64 0.88 28.45
N ILE A 109 -13.38 1.98 27.73
CA ILE A 109 -12.29 2.11 26.74
C ILE A 109 -11.21 3.04 27.32
N ASN A 110 -10.18 2.43 27.89
CA ASN A 110 -9.09 3.14 28.56
C ASN A 110 -7.77 2.36 28.43
N GLY A 111 -6.67 2.91 28.97
CA GLY A 111 -5.32 2.31 28.87
C GLY A 111 -5.13 0.93 29.53
N THR A 112 -6.13 0.40 30.24
CA THR A 112 -6.13 -1.00 30.72
C THR A 112 -6.86 -1.95 29.78
N THR A 113 -7.81 -1.46 28.98
CA THR A 113 -8.67 -2.27 28.11
C THR A 113 -8.34 -2.16 26.62
N PHE A 114 -7.65 -1.10 26.20
CA PHE A 114 -7.00 -0.97 24.89
C PHE A 114 -5.50 -0.72 25.12
N GLN A 115 -4.66 -1.65 24.67
CA GLN A 115 -3.22 -1.66 24.93
C GLN A 115 -2.41 -1.92 23.65
N LEU A 116 -1.15 -1.49 23.64
CA LEU A 116 -0.17 -1.71 22.56
C LEU A 116 1.19 -2.06 23.17
N ALA A 117 1.89 -3.06 22.61
CA ALA A 117 3.25 -3.44 22.99
C ALA A 117 4.04 -3.93 21.77
N PRO A 118 5.38 -3.95 21.81
CA PRO A 118 6.15 -4.83 20.93
C PRO A 118 5.68 -6.28 21.12
N THR A 119 5.67 -7.10 20.07
CA THR A 119 5.19 -8.49 20.17
C THR A 119 6.04 -9.29 21.17
N GLY A 120 5.43 -9.74 22.26
CA GLY A 120 6.12 -10.40 23.38
C GLY A 120 6.85 -9.46 24.35
N GLY A 121 6.75 -8.13 24.16
CA GLY A 121 7.32 -7.10 25.03
C GLY A 121 6.29 -6.50 26.00
N ALA A 122 6.75 -5.53 26.79
CA ALA A 122 5.94 -4.79 27.75
C ALA A 122 5.03 -3.74 27.08
N VAL A 123 3.91 -3.42 27.73
CA VAL A 123 2.94 -2.41 27.31
C VAL A 123 3.60 -1.02 27.20
N LEU A 124 3.31 -0.31 26.11
CA LEU A 124 3.79 1.06 25.89
C LEU A 124 2.93 2.11 26.63
N PRO A 125 3.55 3.19 27.15
CA PRO A 125 2.80 4.32 27.69
C PRO A 125 2.01 5.03 26.57
N ALA A 126 0.68 5.04 26.71
CA ALA A 126 -0.25 5.63 25.78
C ALA A 126 -1.45 6.27 26.50
N SER A 127 -2.00 7.33 25.92
CA SER A 127 -3.35 7.79 26.24
C SER A 127 -4.37 7.02 25.38
N VAL A 128 -5.58 6.86 25.87
CA VAL A 128 -6.70 6.25 25.13
C VAL A 128 -7.91 7.17 25.22
N SER A 129 -8.55 7.40 24.08
CA SER A 129 -9.82 8.12 23.97
C SER A 129 -10.81 7.35 23.09
N TYR A 130 -12.08 7.76 23.11
CA TYR A 130 -13.13 7.18 22.28
C TYR A 130 -14.11 8.25 21.82
N ASN A 131 -14.45 8.25 20.52
CA ASN A 131 -15.43 9.14 19.90
C ASN A 131 -16.70 8.35 19.55
N ALA A 132 -17.81 8.70 20.21
CA ALA A 132 -19.09 8.02 20.04
C ALA A 132 -19.78 8.26 18.69
N ALA A 133 -19.49 9.37 18.01
CA ALA A 133 -20.08 9.70 16.71
C ALA A 133 -19.44 8.91 15.56
N THR A 134 -18.11 8.76 15.59
CA THR A 134 -17.36 7.93 14.62
C THR A 134 -17.25 6.46 15.05
N LYS A 135 -17.71 6.11 16.26
CA LYS A 135 -17.54 4.79 16.90
C LYS A 135 -16.09 4.32 16.94
N ALA A 136 -15.14 5.23 17.14
CA ALA A 136 -13.71 4.94 17.06
C ALA A 136 -13.03 5.10 18.43
N ALA A 137 -12.29 4.08 18.86
CA ALA A 137 -11.30 4.22 19.92
C ALA A 137 -9.93 4.59 19.33
N THR A 138 -9.20 5.45 20.03
CA THR A 138 -7.92 6.01 19.59
C THR A 138 -6.92 5.87 20.72
N LEU A 139 -5.95 4.97 20.55
CA LEU A 139 -4.77 4.83 21.42
C LEU A 139 -3.66 5.70 20.85
N THR A 140 -3.09 6.60 21.64
CA THR A 140 -1.98 7.48 21.25
C THR A 140 -0.79 7.25 22.16
N THR A 141 0.24 6.57 21.66
CA THR A 141 1.51 6.37 22.39
C THR A 141 2.25 7.69 22.59
N SER A 142 2.92 7.85 23.73
CA SER A 142 3.62 9.08 24.12
C SER A 142 4.94 9.35 23.38
N SER A 143 5.39 8.41 22.54
CA SER A 143 6.65 8.50 21.78
C SER A 143 6.55 7.75 20.46
N ALA A 144 7.49 8.00 19.55
CA ALA A 144 7.66 7.20 18.34
C ALA A 144 7.84 5.70 18.66
N LEU A 145 7.32 4.84 17.78
CA LEU A 145 7.57 3.40 17.86
C LEU A 145 8.99 3.08 17.42
N LEU A 146 9.55 1.99 17.94
CA LEU A 146 10.81 1.43 17.45
C LEU A 146 10.63 1.00 15.99
N ALA A 147 11.70 1.11 15.21
CA ALA A 147 11.73 0.73 13.81
C ALA A 147 11.95 -0.79 13.64
N ASN A 148 11.61 -1.34 12.47
CA ASN A 148 11.73 -2.76 12.12
C ASN A 148 11.03 -3.73 13.11
N THR A 149 10.12 -3.23 13.94
CA THR A 149 9.64 -3.91 15.15
C THR A 149 8.20 -4.35 14.97
N SER A 150 7.91 -5.61 15.28
CA SER A 150 6.55 -6.12 15.34
C SER A 150 5.88 -5.63 16.62
N TYR A 151 4.67 -5.11 16.49
CA TYR A 151 3.80 -4.64 17.54
C TYR A 151 2.51 -5.47 17.57
N THR A 152 1.91 -5.52 18.75
CA THR A 152 0.66 -6.22 19.02
C THR A 152 -0.26 -5.28 19.79
N ALA A 153 -1.44 -5.01 19.22
CA ALA A 153 -2.51 -4.24 19.84
C ALA A 153 -3.59 -5.20 20.35
N VAL A 154 -4.16 -4.89 21.51
CA VAL A 154 -5.19 -5.72 22.16
C VAL A 154 -6.32 -4.84 22.69
N ILE A 155 -7.56 -5.23 22.41
CA ILE A 155 -8.78 -4.70 23.01
C ILE A 155 -9.46 -5.83 23.80
N SER A 156 -9.70 -5.62 25.08
CA SER A 156 -10.31 -6.61 25.97
C SER A 156 -11.76 -6.92 25.60
N GLY A 157 -12.15 -8.20 25.63
CA GLY A 157 -13.54 -8.64 25.45
C GLY A 157 -14.52 -8.10 26.51
N THR A 158 -14.00 -7.52 27.60
CA THR A 158 -14.78 -6.86 28.67
C THR A 158 -15.24 -5.44 28.34
N VAL A 159 -14.79 -4.84 27.22
CA VAL A 159 -15.29 -3.55 26.74
C VAL A 159 -16.76 -3.69 26.34
N THR A 160 -17.61 -2.72 26.70
CA THR A 160 -19.07 -2.81 26.49
C THR A 160 -19.62 -1.76 25.52
N SER A 161 -20.73 -2.11 24.85
CA SER A 161 -21.61 -1.17 24.16
C SER A 161 -22.19 -0.14 25.14
N SER A 162 -22.70 0.98 24.65
CA SER A 162 -23.41 1.97 25.49
C SER A 162 -24.59 1.35 26.28
N PRO A 163 -25.38 0.42 25.71
CA PRO A 163 -26.34 -0.42 26.47
C PRO A 163 -25.75 -1.46 27.45
N GLY A 164 -24.43 -1.60 27.56
CA GLY A 164 -23.76 -2.51 28.51
C GLY A 164 -23.41 -3.91 27.98
N THR A 165 -23.67 -4.23 26.71
CA THR A 165 -23.35 -5.53 26.11
C THR A 165 -21.84 -5.67 25.86
N PRO A 166 -21.13 -6.70 26.35
CA PRO A 166 -19.70 -6.87 26.10
C PRO A 166 -19.39 -7.29 24.66
N LEU A 167 -18.13 -7.07 24.22
CA LEU A 167 -17.58 -7.61 22.98
C LEU A 167 -17.54 -9.15 22.94
N GLY A 168 -17.52 -9.81 24.11
CA GLY A 168 -17.46 -11.27 24.27
C GLY A 168 -16.07 -11.84 23.99
N CYS A 169 -15.58 -11.69 22.77
CA CYS A 169 -14.20 -12.00 22.40
C CYS A 169 -13.30 -10.79 22.61
N SER A 170 -12.06 -11.03 23.05
CA SER A 170 -11.01 -10.00 22.94
C SER A 170 -10.59 -9.87 21.47
N TYR A 171 -10.18 -8.67 21.06
CA TYR A 171 -9.64 -8.44 19.72
C TYR A 171 -8.14 -8.20 19.83
N ALA A 172 -7.35 -8.91 19.04
CA ALA A 172 -5.91 -8.77 19.00
C ALA A 172 -5.41 -8.78 17.56
N TRP A 173 -4.50 -7.87 17.24
CA TRP A 173 -3.87 -7.82 15.93
C TRP A 173 -2.41 -7.41 16.04
N SER A 174 -1.62 -7.75 15.02
CA SER A 174 -0.23 -7.36 14.92
C SER A 174 0.03 -6.53 13.67
N PHE A 175 1.05 -5.69 13.75
CA PHE A 175 1.59 -4.93 12.63
C PHE A 175 3.10 -4.74 12.83
N LYS A 176 3.85 -4.41 11.80
CA LYS A 176 5.29 -4.17 11.87
C LYS A 176 5.63 -2.77 11.38
N THR A 177 6.56 -2.11 12.07
CA THR A 177 7.07 -0.80 11.67
C THR A 177 8.16 -0.89 10.60
N VAL A 178 8.23 0.15 9.76
CA VAL A 178 9.32 0.33 8.77
C VAL A 178 10.71 0.32 9.43
N SER A 179 11.73 -0.12 8.67
CA SER A 179 13.06 -0.47 9.19
C SER A 179 13.86 0.66 9.84
N THR A 180 13.52 1.90 9.52
CA THR A 180 13.90 3.17 10.14
C THR A 180 12.72 4.14 9.92
N PRO A 181 12.69 5.35 10.51
CA PRO A 181 11.75 6.38 10.10
C PRO A 181 12.00 6.77 8.65
N THR A 182 11.39 6.06 7.70
CA THR A 182 11.33 6.50 6.32
C THR A 182 10.54 7.80 6.29
N THR A 183 11.22 8.90 5.98
CA THR A 183 10.65 9.91 5.07
C THR A 183 9.81 9.17 4.02
N GLY A 184 8.51 9.46 3.99
CA GLY A 184 7.49 8.56 3.42
C GLY A 184 7.82 8.02 2.03
N LEU A 185 7.29 6.83 1.73
CA LEU A 185 7.61 5.97 0.57
C LEU A 185 8.25 6.74 -0.59
N ALA A 186 9.53 6.43 -0.89
CA ALA A 186 10.31 7.22 -1.83
C ALA A 186 9.57 7.40 -3.18
N PRO A 187 9.46 8.63 -3.71
CA PRO A 187 8.79 8.87 -4.99
C PRO A 187 9.38 8.00 -6.11
N VAL A 188 8.51 7.36 -6.88
CA VAL A 188 8.90 6.54 -8.03
C VAL A 188 9.63 7.41 -9.04
N ASN A 189 10.89 7.10 -9.31
CA ASN A 189 11.68 7.85 -10.28
C ASN A 189 11.23 7.49 -11.70
N LEU A 190 10.72 8.50 -12.43
CA LEU A 190 10.34 8.38 -13.83
C LEU A 190 11.47 8.72 -14.81
N GLY A 191 12.59 9.29 -14.36
CA GLY A 191 13.67 9.73 -15.24
C GLY A 191 13.17 10.59 -16.41
N SER A 192 13.57 10.20 -17.63
CA SER A 192 13.14 10.82 -18.89
C SER A 192 11.65 10.63 -19.22
N ALA A 193 10.95 9.70 -18.56
CA ALA A 193 9.52 9.47 -18.73
C ALA A 193 8.62 10.48 -17.96
N ALA A 194 9.20 11.37 -17.14
CA ALA A 194 8.44 12.33 -16.34
C ALA A 194 7.42 13.22 -17.11
N PRO A 195 7.66 13.71 -18.35
CA PRO A 195 6.69 14.51 -19.10
C PRO A 195 5.68 13.69 -19.94
N PHE A 196 5.75 12.35 -19.91
CA PHE A 196 4.92 11.50 -20.77
C PHE A 196 3.56 11.19 -20.11
N ALA A 197 2.49 11.58 -20.79
CA ALA A 197 1.11 11.26 -20.44
C ALA A 197 0.77 9.80 -20.76
N ILE A 198 1.27 9.28 -21.90
CA ILE A 198 1.10 7.87 -22.28
C ILE A 198 2.36 7.20 -22.83
N ALA A 199 2.38 5.88 -22.75
CA ALA A 199 3.34 5.02 -23.44
C ALA A 199 2.64 3.77 -24.00
N ALA A 200 3.14 3.27 -25.13
CA ALA A 200 2.73 1.98 -25.70
C ALA A 200 3.92 1.28 -26.37
N THR A 201 3.95 -0.05 -26.31
CA THR A 201 4.96 -0.87 -27.00
C THR A 201 4.41 -1.59 -28.23
N ALA A 202 3.09 -1.82 -28.27
CA ALA A 202 2.37 -2.46 -29.37
C ALA A 202 1.52 -1.51 -30.22
N GLY A 203 1.67 -0.19 -30.06
CA GLY A 203 0.93 0.84 -30.81
C GLY A 203 -0.36 1.31 -30.14
N VAL A 204 -1.09 2.20 -30.83
CA VAL A 204 -2.30 2.87 -30.33
C VAL A 204 -3.50 2.60 -31.24
N THR A 205 -4.68 2.50 -30.63
CA THR A 205 -5.99 2.58 -31.30
C THR A 205 -6.76 3.77 -30.73
N ASN A 206 -7.37 4.60 -31.58
CA ASN A 206 -8.26 5.69 -31.16
C ASN A 206 -9.53 5.73 -32.01
N THR A 207 -10.68 5.72 -31.34
CA THR A 207 -11.99 5.88 -31.97
C THR A 207 -12.39 7.35 -32.01
N LEU A 208 -12.81 7.86 -33.16
CA LEU A 208 -13.27 9.25 -33.33
C LEU A 208 -14.74 9.44 -32.90
N THR A 209 -15.06 9.03 -31.69
CA THR A 209 -16.32 9.40 -31.04
C THR A 209 -16.20 10.85 -30.54
N PRO A 210 -17.12 11.78 -30.85
CA PRO A 210 -17.06 13.15 -30.33
C PRO A 210 -17.39 13.21 -28.83
N PRO A 211 -16.64 13.98 -27.99
CA PRO A 211 -15.46 14.77 -28.33
C PRO A 211 -14.21 13.90 -28.56
N ASN A 212 -13.35 14.29 -29.51
CA ASN A 212 -12.13 13.54 -29.82
C ASN A 212 -11.18 13.45 -28.61
N THR A 213 -10.47 12.34 -28.52
CA THR A 213 -9.44 12.07 -27.50
C THR A 213 -8.38 13.16 -27.44
N ARG A 214 -7.97 13.52 -26.22
CA ARG A 214 -7.02 14.59 -25.91
C ARG A 214 -5.95 14.12 -24.93
N ILE A 215 -4.69 14.33 -25.29
CA ILE A 215 -3.51 13.93 -24.53
C ILE A 215 -2.73 15.19 -24.15
N ASN A 216 -2.54 15.43 -22.84
CA ASN A 216 -1.84 16.61 -22.32
C ASN A 216 -0.51 16.20 -21.67
N GLY A 217 0.59 16.43 -22.38
CA GLY A 217 1.89 15.81 -22.14
C GLY A 217 2.32 14.94 -23.33
N ASN A 218 3.51 14.35 -23.25
CA ASN A 218 4.10 13.60 -24.36
C ASN A 218 3.54 12.18 -24.47
N ALA A 219 3.72 11.55 -25.63
CA ALA A 219 3.44 10.13 -25.86
C ALA A 219 4.72 9.41 -26.32
N VAL A 220 4.93 8.14 -25.97
CA VAL A 220 6.03 7.33 -26.54
C VAL A 220 5.51 6.02 -27.11
N LEU A 221 5.80 5.78 -28.39
CA LEU A 221 5.40 4.59 -29.15
C LEU A 221 6.66 3.85 -29.62
N ASN A 222 7.09 2.84 -28.85
CA ASN A 222 8.36 2.14 -29.10
C ASN A 222 8.28 0.69 -28.59
N PRO A 223 8.50 -0.35 -29.43
CA PRO A 223 8.94 -0.29 -30.82
C PRO A 223 7.84 -0.02 -31.86
N ASN A 224 6.58 -0.36 -31.60
CA ASN A 224 5.52 -0.19 -32.60
C ASN A 224 4.98 1.26 -32.64
N ALA A 225 5.52 2.07 -33.55
CA ALA A 225 5.13 3.45 -33.78
C ALA A 225 3.89 3.61 -34.71
N THR A 226 2.78 2.95 -34.36
CA THR A 226 1.53 3.01 -35.15
C THR A 226 0.34 3.52 -34.33
N CYS A 227 -0.61 4.15 -35.03
CA CYS A 227 -1.89 4.64 -34.53
C CYS A 227 -2.99 4.21 -35.52
N ASN A 228 -3.96 3.41 -35.06
CA ASN A 228 -4.93 2.71 -35.92
C ASN A 228 -4.28 1.93 -37.08
N ALA A 229 -3.19 1.20 -36.76
CA ALA A 229 -2.32 0.49 -37.71
C ALA A 229 -1.62 1.34 -38.80
N VAL A 230 -1.79 2.66 -38.81
CA VAL A 230 -1.04 3.60 -39.66
C VAL A 230 0.21 4.05 -38.90
N THR A 231 1.38 4.06 -39.55
CA THR A 231 2.61 4.62 -38.95
C THR A 231 2.39 6.10 -38.63
N VAL A 232 2.79 6.53 -37.42
CA VAL A 232 2.69 7.95 -37.04
C VAL A 232 3.71 8.81 -37.82
N ASP A 233 3.52 10.13 -37.82
CA ASP A 233 4.40 11.02 -38.57
C ASP A 233 5.81 11.15 -37.96
N ASN A 234 6.77 11.57 -38.77
CA ASN A 234 8.14 11.82 -38.33
C ASN A 234 8.39 13.28 -37.91
N THR A 235 7.34 13.96 -37.44
CA THR A 235 7.35 15.36 -37.00
C THR A 235 6.89 15.54 -35.55
N GLY A 236 6.57 14.45 -34.85
CA GLY A 236 6.19 14.45 -33.43
C GLY A 236 4.70 14.42 -33.16
N GLY A 237 3.87 14.09 -34.15
CA GLY A 237 2.42 13.87 -34.01
C GLY A 237 2.01 12.41 -34.16
N PHE A 238 0.69 12.17 -34.22
CA PHE A 238 0.09 10.85 -34.47
C PHE A 238 -0.17 10.56 -35.96
N GLY A 239 0.30 11.42 -36.86
CA GLY A 239 -0.04 11.39 -38.28
C GLY A 239 -1.55 11.44 -38.51
N LEU A 240 -2.02 10.67 -39.50
CA LEU A 240 -3.46 10.56 -39.80
C LEU A 240 -4.22 9.65 -38.82
N CYS A 241 -3.55 8.72 -38.14
CA CYS A 241 -4.15 7.68 -37.29
C CYS A 241 -5.45 7.06 -37.87
N GLY A 242 -5.42 6.62 -39.13
CA GLY A 242 -6.59 6.04 -39.81
C GLY A 242 -7.79 7.00 -40.00
N GLY A 243 -7.58 8.31 -39.88
CA GLY A 243 -8.63 9.34 -39.88
C GLY A 243 -9.07 9.80 -38.49
N ALA A 244 -8.54 9.21 -37.42
CA ALA A 244 -8.92 9.45 -36.03
C ALA A 244 -7.72 9.85 -35.16
N ALA A 245 -6.95 10.85 -35.59
CA ALA A 245 -5.81 11.36 -34.82
C ALA A 245 -6.26 12.03 -33.50
N PRO A 246 -5.75 11.61 -32.33
CA PRO A 246 -6.04 12.28 -31.06
C PRO A 246 -5.29 13.61 -30.96
N THR A 247 -5.89 14.59 -30.29
CA THR A 247 -5.29 15.92 -30.07
C THR A 247 -4.20 15.83 -29.00
N ILE A 248 -2.93 16.07 -29.36
CA ILE A 248 -1.80 16.09 -28.40
C ILE A 248 -1.35 17.52 -28.06
N ASN A 249 -1.17 17.80 -26.76
CA ASN A 249 -0.55 19.01 -26.22
C ASN A 249 0.82 18.60 -25.62
N GLY A 250 1.75 18.28 -26.51
CA GLY A 250 3.03 17.60 -26.25
C GLY A 250 3.59 17.01 -27.55
N ILE A 251 4.61 16.16 -27.47
CA ILE A 251 5.17 15.44 -28.64
C ILE A 251 4.99 13.92 -28.54
N VAL A 252 4.88 13.27 -29.70
CA VAL A 252 4.96 11.81 -29.87
C VAL A 252 6.40 11.43 -30.16
N VAL A 253 7.01 10.62 -29.28
CA VAL A 253 8.36 10.06 -29.44
C VAL A 253 8.27 8.63 -29.97
N THR A 254 9.13 8.31 -30.94
CA THR A 254 9.18 7.03 -31.66
C THR A 254 10.64 6.64 -31.94
N PRO A 255 10.93 5.42 -32.40
CA PRO A 255 12.27 5.05 -32.88
C PRO A 255 12.85 5.96 -33.98
N SER A 256 12.03 6.78 -34.65
CA SER A 256 12.42 7.64 -35.77
C SER A 256 12.25 9.16 -35.52
N TYR A 257 11.62 9.56 -34.41
CA TYR A 257 11.49 10.95 -33.97
C TYR A 257 11.55 11.09 -32.42
N PRO A 258 12.41 11.96 -31.86
CA PRO A 258 13.52 12.63 -32.54
C PRO A 258 14.58 11.60 -32.98
N ASP A 259 14.76 10.52 -32.21
CA ASP A 259 15.73 9.46 -32.46
C ASP A 259 15.44 8.20 -31.61
N THR A 260 16.05 7.08 -32.00
CA THR A 260 15.90 5.78 -31.32
C THR A 260 16.46 5.74 -29.90
N THR A 261 17.49 6.55 -29.58
CA THR A 261 18.12 6.61 -28.26
C THR A 261 17.16 7.21 -27.24
N THR A 262 16.55 8.35 -27.59
CA THR A 262 15.52 9.01 -26.78
C THR A 262 14.33 8.08 -26.53
N ALA A 263 13.81 7.43 -27.58
CA ALA A 263 12.70 6.48 -27.44
C ALA A 263 13.04 5.27 -26.56
N ASN A 264 14.28 4.77 -26.61
CA ASN A 264 14.75 3.65 -25.79
C ASN A 264 15.02 4.07 -24.34
N ALA A 265 15.56 5.27 -24.09
CA ALA A 265 15.79 5.81 -22.75
C ALA A 265 14.46 5.93 -21.98
N VAL A 266 13.43 6.50 -22.61
CA VAL A 266 12.10 6.62 -22.00
C VAL A 266 11.51 5.24 -21.68
N GLN A 267 11.58 4.26 -22.61
CA GLN A 267 11.10 2.90 -22.32
C GLN A 267 11.94 2.16 -21.24
N ALA A 268 13.23 2.47 -21.10
CA ALA A 268 14.06 1.93 -20.03
C ALA A 268 13.64 2.51 -18.66
N ASP A 269 13.43 3.82 -18.56
CA ASP A 269 12.97 4.48 -17.34
C ASP A 269 11.54 4.05 -16.95
N LEU A 270 10.64 3.87 -17.92
CA LEU A 270 9.29 3.33 -17.71
C LEU A 270 9.31 1.93 -17.09
N ARG A 271 10.18 1.04 -17.60
CA ARG A 271 10.34 -0.30 -17.04
C ARG A 271 11.07 -0.28 -15.69
N ALA A 272 12.02 0.64 -15.48
CA ALA A 272 12.64 0.86 -14.18
C ALA A 272 11.61 1.31 -13.12
N ALA A 273 10.69 2.21 -13.49
CA ALA A 273 9.59 2.64 -12.62
C ALA A 273 8.66 1.46 -12.25
N PHE A 274 8.24 0.64 -13.23
CA PHE A 274 7.44 -0.58 -12.97
C PHE A 274 8.17 -1.54 -12.03
N LEU A 275 9.46 -1.82 -12.28
CA LEU A 275 10.26 -2.71 -11.45
C LEU A 275 10.48 -2.13 -10.04
N SER A 276 10.60 -0.82 -9.87
CA SER A 276 10.79 -0.18 -8.56
C SER A 276 9.59 -0.31 -7.61
N ILE A 277 8.38 -0.51 -8.15
CA ILE A 277 7.17 -0.81 -7.36
C ILE A 277 6.76 -2.29 -7.42
N THR A 278 7.53 -3.14 -8.11
CA THR A 278 7.29 -4.59 -8.17
C THR A 278 7.78 -5.28 -6.89
N PRO A 279 7.01 -6.19 -6.27
CA PRO A 279 7.46 -6.96 -5.12
C PRO A 279 8.75 -7.78 -5.37
N PRO A 280 9.59 -8.03 -4.34
CA PRO A 280 10.85 -8.77 -4.49
C PRO A 280 10.74 -10.22 -4.99
N ALA A 281 9.53 -10.79 -5.10
CA ALA A 281 9.29 -12.11 -5.67
C ALA A 281 9.40 -12.17 -7.22
N GLY A 282 9.59 -11.03 -7.87
CA GLY A 282 9.70 -10.90 -9.34
C GLY A 282 8.50 -10.19 -9.96
N PRO A 283 8.45 -10.05 -11.31
CA PRO A 283 7.27 -9.54 -12.00
C PRO A 283 6.05 -10.37 -11.57
N PRO A 284 4.87 -9.75 -11.41
CA PRO A 284 3.74 -10.29 -10.65
C PRO A 284 3.21 -11.65 -11.16
N ALA A 285 3.86 -12.71 -10.69
CA ALA A 285 3.40 -14.08 -10.75
C ALA A 285 2.44 -14.34 -9.58
N ALA A 286 1.39 -15.12 -9.82
CA ALA A 286 0.38 -15.40 -8.82
C ALA A 286 0.99 -16.08 -7.57
N GLY A 287 0.77 -15.48 -6.39
CA GLY A 287 1.03 -16.14 -5.09
C GLY A 287 1.99 -15.43 -4.12
N SER A 288 2.73 -14.38 -4.50
CA SER A 288 3.61 -13.69 -3.54
C SER A 288 3.84 -12.20 -3.81
N LEU A 289 2.83 -11.37 -3.52
CA LEU A 289 3.01 -9.92 -3.39
C LEU A 289 3.55 -9.58 -1.99
N GLY A 290 4.76 -10.07 -1.70
CA GLY A 290 5.44 -9.80 -0.43
C GLY A 290 5.82 -8.32 -0.32
N GLY A 291 5.31 -7.63 0.71
CA GLY A 291 5.70 -6.24 0.98
C GLY A 291 4.60 -5.18 0.81
N GLY A 292 3.33 -5.53 0.95
CA GLY A 292 2.22 -4.58 1.02
C GLY A 292 1.09 -5.06 1.93
N THR A 293 0.15 -4.17 2.24
CA THR A 293 -1.07 -4.48 3.00
C THR A 293 -2.07 -5.18 2.08
N PRO A 294 -2.51 -6.42 2.36
CA PRO A 294 -3.48 -7.11 1.51
C PRO A 294 -4.85 -6.42 1.51
N ILE A 295 -5.42 -6.25 0.32
CA ILE A 295 -6.82 -5.87 0.10
C ILE A 295 -7.64 -7.16 -0.03
N ALA A 296 -8.81 -7.21 0.61
CA ALA A 296 -9.66 -8.39 0.62
C ALA A 296 -10.24 -8.72 -0.77
N ALA A 297 -10.45 -10.00 -1.04
CA ALA A 297 -11.07 -10.50 -2.26
C ALA A 297 -12.57 -10.83 -2.03
N PRO A 298 -13.44 -10.72 -3.06
CA PRO A 298 -13.13 -10.39 -4.46
C PRO A 298 -13.40 -8.91 -4.82
N THR A 299 -12.37 -8.25 -5.32
CA THR A 299 -12.43 -7.21 -6.38
C THR A 299 -13.54 -6.15 -6.29
N GLY A 300 -13.41 -5.19 -5.37
CA GLY A 300 -14.23 -3.97 -5.39
C GLY A 300 -13.81 -2.94 -4.35
N MET A 301 -13.18 -1.84 -4.77
CA MET A 301 -12.84 -0.69 -3.93
C MET A 301 -13.76 0.50 -4.21
N GLY A 302 -13.89 1.39 -3.22
CA GLY A 302 -14.81 2.53 -3.26
C GLY A 302 -16.23 2.18 -2.84
N ALA A 303 -17.03 3.22 -2.55
CA ALA A 303 -18.43 3.09 -2.15
C ALA A 303 -19.29 4.21 -2.75
N VAL A 304 -20.62 4.07 -2.75
CA VAL A 304 -21.56 5.05 -3.30
C VAL A 304 -21.33 6.43 -2.65
N THR A 305 -21.41 7.51 -3.42
CA THR A 305 -21.17 8.88 -2.96
C THR A 305 -21.91 9.22 -1.67
N GLY A 306 -21.17 9.76 -0.70
CA GLY A 306 -21.69 10.06 0.64
C GLY A 306 -21.72 8.89 1.62
N SER A 307 -21.29 7.67 1.22
CA SER A 307 -21.05 6.56 2.16
C SER A 307 -20.00 6.94 3.21
N ALA A 308 -20.13 6.37 4.41
CA ALA A 308 -19.11 6.47 5.45
C ALA A 308 -17.75 5.96 4.94
N LEU A 309 -16.66 6.58 5.40
CA LEU A 309 -15.31 6.17 5.04
C LEU A 309 -14.85 4.99 5.89
N VAL A 310 -14.42 3.92 5.21
CA VAL A 310 -14.02 2.63 5.78
C VAL A 310 -12.64 2.27 5.22
N PHE A 311 -11.65 2.20 6.12
CA PHE A 311 -10.28 1.88 5.75
C PHE A 311 -10.17 0.50 5.09
N GLY A 312 -9.47 0.41 3.97
CA GLY A 312 -9.31 -0.82 3.19
C GLY A 312 -10.47 -1.15 2.25
N GLN A 313 -11.51 -0.31 2.20
CA GLN A 313 -12.65 -0.45 1.29
C GLN A 313 -12.79 0.78 0.38
N ASN A 314 -13.15 1.94 0.95
CA ASN A 314 -13.32 3.21 0.24
C ASN A 314 -12.47 4.35 0.80
N LEU A 315 -11.64 4.09 1.83
CA LEU A 315 -10.61 4.98 2.34
C LEU A 315 -9.26 4.25 2.40
N PHE A 316 -8.20 4.92 1.95
CA PHE A 316 -6.83 4.45 2.06
C PHE A 316 -5.90 5.59 2.49
N TYR A 317 -4.87 5.25 3.26
CA TYR A 317 -3.80 6.15 3.74
C TYR A 317 -2.48 5.87 2.99
N PRO A 318 -1.42 6.68 3.13
CA PRO A 318 -0.20 6.53 2.35
C PRO A 318 0.52 5.20 2.67
N GLY A 319 0.90 4.45 1.65
CA GLY A 319 1.49 3.11 1.82
C GLY A 319 1.43 2.23 0.58
N VAL A 320 1.83 0.96 0.74
CA VAL A 320 1.74 -0.09 -0.28
C VAL A 320 0.60 -1.04 0.05
N TYR A 321 -0.26 -1.29 -0.94
CA TYR A 321 -1.40 -2.20 -0.88
C TYR A 321 -1.32 -3.21 -2.02
N ASN A 322 -1.82 -4.43 -1.81
CA ASN A 322 -1.74 -5.48 -2.82
C ASN A 322 -2.99 -6.36 -2.92
N SER A 323 -3.19 -6.98 -4.09
CA SER A 323 -4.23 -7.97 -4.37
C SER A 323 -3.64 -9.13 -5.14
N GLY A 324 -3.83 -10.36 -4.65
CA GLY A 324 -3.51 -11.59 -5.38
C GLY A 324 -4.43 -11.85 -6.58
N THR A 325 -5.41 -10.98 -6.82
CA THR A 325 -6.30 -10.98 -7.99
C THR A 325 -6.30 -9.57 -8.62
N SER A 326 -7.36 -9.19 -9.32
CA SER A 326 -7.49 -7.83 -9.86
C SER A 326 -7.70 -6.77 -8.76
N ILE A 327 -7.54 -5.49 -9.13
CA ILE A 327 -8.00 -4.34 -8.35
C ILE A 327 -8.98 -3.55 -9.23
N MET A 328 -10.22 -3.39 -8.77
CA MET A 328 -11.26 -2.64 -9.48
C MET A 328 -11.85 -1.59 -8.55
N VAL A 329 -11.88 -0.33 -8.99
CA VAL A 329 -12.55 0.77 -8.29
C VAL A 329 -13.96 0.89 -8.83
N GLY A 330 -14.99 0.71 -8.00
CA GLY A 330 -16.39 0.63 -8.44
C GLY A 330 -17.19 1.92 -8.29
N ASN A 331 -16.81 2.80 -7.36
CA ASN A 331 -17.51 4.03 -7.00
C ASN A 331 -16.49 5.06 -6.46
N ASP A 332 -16.85 5.93 -5.52
CA ASP A 332 -15.93 6.90 -4.90
C ASP A 332 -14.90 6.20 -4.02
N LEU A 333 -13.62 6.41 -4.33
CA LEU A 333 -12.47 5.93 -3.55
C LEU A 333 -11.67 7.11 -3.01
N THR A 334 -11.56 7.22 -1.68
CA THR A 334 -10.82 8.31 -1.02
C THR A 334 -9.39 7.90 -0.71
N LEU A 335 -8.42 8.70 -1.19
CA LEU A 335 -7.02 8.62 -0.83
C LEU A 335 -6.66 9.83 0.04
N ASP A 336 -6.42 9.58 1.32
CA ASP A 336 -6.18 10.61 2.33
C ASP A 336 -4.69 10.67 2.69
N ALA A 337 -4.06 11.81 2.39
CA ALA A 337 -2.64 12.04 2.68
C ALA A 337 -2.34 12.44 4.14
N GLN A 338 -3.35 12.61 4.99
CA GLN A 338 -3.21 12.96 6.41
C GLN A 338 -2.37 14.24 6.64
N GLY A 339 -2.48 15.21 5.74
CA GLY A 339 -1.74 16.48 5.79
C GLY A 339 -0.32 16.42 5.22
N ASN A 340 0.12 15.30 4.62
CA ASN A 340 1.45 15.15 4.03
C ASN A 340 1.41 15.38 2.50
N PRO A 341 1.84 16.55 1.98
CA PRO A 341 1.84 16.83 0.53
C PRO A 341 2.85 16.00 -0.28
N ASN A 342 3.64 15.15 0.39
CA ASN A 342 4.57 14.17 -0.18
C ASN A 342 4.14 12.73 0.13
N ALA A 343 2.88 12.51 0.52
CA ALA A 343 2.29 11.18 0.67
C ALA A 343 2.34 10.41 -0.67
N VAL A 344 2.70 9.13 -0.61
CA VAL A 344 2.77 8.21 -1.76
C VAL A 344 1.87 7.00 -1.50
N PHE A 345 1.16 6.57 -2.53
CA PHE A 345 0.23 5.44 -2.51
C PHE A 345 0.62 4.47 -3.64
N VAL A 346 0.74 3.17 -3.35
CA VAL A 346 1.06 2.14 -4.34
C VAL A 346 0.06 0.99 -4.24
N PHE A 347 -0.62 0.69 -5.34
CA PHE A 347 -1.60 -0.41 -5.45
C PHE A 347 -1.08 -1.47 -6.43
N GLN A 348 -0.79 -2.67 -5.93
CA GLN A 348 -0.20 -3.78 -6.69
C GLN A 348 -1.25 -4.84 -7.00
N SER A 349 -1.62 -5.00 -8.28
CA SER A 349 -2.49 -6.07 -8.74
C SER A 349 -1.68 -7.21 -9.36
N ALA A 350 -1.92 -8.45 -8.94
CA ALA A 350 -1.39 -9.64 -9.62
C ALA A 350 -2.03 -9.87 -11.00
N SER A 351 -3.12 -9.18 -11.31
CA SER A 351 -3.84 -9.26 -12.59
C SER A 351 -4.14 -7.84 -13.10
N THR A 352 -5.41 -7.50 -13.37
CA THR A 352 -5.79 -6.21 -13.94
C THR A 352 -5.96 -5.12 -12.89
N VAL A 353 -5.80 -3.87 -13.32
CA VAL A 353 -6.30 -2.68 -12.60
C VAL A 353 -7.45 -2.08 -13.40
N GLY A 354 -8.46 -1.49 -12.77
CA GLY A 354 -9.48 -0.75 -13.52
C GLY A 354 -10.49 0.02 -12.70
N SER A 355 -11.40 0.68 -13.42
CA SER A 355 -12.59 1.34 -12.88
C SER A 355 -13.87 0.74 -13.47
N ALA A 356 -14.95 0.73 -12.71
CA ALA A 356 -16.26 0.37 -13.21
C ALA A 356 -16.80 1.46 -14.17
N ALA A 357 -17.59 1.01 -15.15
CA ALA A 357 -18.29 1.88 -16.08
C ALA A 357 -19.36 2.71 -15.36
N GLY A 358 -19.50 3.97 -15.78
CA GLY A 358 -20.50 4.91 -15.26
C GLY A 358 -21.12 5.78 -16.34
N ALA A 359 -22.03 6.64 -15.90
CA ALA A 359 -22.67 7.67 -16.72
C ALA A 359 -21.83 8.96 -16.71
N ALA A 360 -21.93 9.75 -17.78
CA ALA A 360 -21.27 11.06 -17.86
C ALA A 360 -21.71 11.99 -16.72
N SER A 361 -20.76 12.73 -16.16
CA SER A 361 -21.01 13.71 -15.10
C SER A 361 -22.10 14.71 -15.52
N PRO A 362 -23.11 15.01 -14.67
CA PRO A 362 -23.19 14.72 -13.23
C PRO A 362 -23.82 13.37 -12.84
N GLY A 363 -24.05 12.46 -13.78
CA GLY A 363 -24.52 11.09 -13.48
C GLY A 363 -23.47 10.25 -12.72
N THR A 364 -23.88 9.17 -12.08
CA THR A 364 -22.99 8.33 -11.25
C THR A 364 -21.89 7.64 -12.06
N HIS A 365 -20.64 7.80 -11.63
CA HIS A 365 -19.46 7.16 -12.21
C HIS A 365 -18.38 6.91 -11.15
N THR A 366 -17.39 6.06 -11.48
CA THR A 366 -16.22 5.82 -10.63
C THR A 366 -15.36 7.09 -10.53
N ARG A 367 -14.99 7.49 -9.31
CA ARG A 367 -14.05 8.61 -9.07
C ARG A 367 -13.01 8.24 -8.01
N ILE A 368 -11.78 8.69 -8.21
CA ILE A 368 -10.76 8.68 -7.17
C ILE A 368 -10.67 10.08 -6.58
N LEU A 369 -10.91 10.21 -5.27
CA LEU A 369 -10.97 11.46 -4.52
C LEU A 369 -9.66 11.62 -3.73
N LEU A 370 -8.90 12.67 -4.07
CA LEU A 370 -7.67 13.03 -3.37
C LEU A 370 -7.98 14.09 -2.30
N ILE A 371 -7.61 13.84 -1.05
CA ILE A 371 -7.86 14.76 0.07
C ILE A 371 -6.61 14.99 0.95
N ASN A 372 -6.66 16.05 1.76
CA ASN A 372 -5.65 16.41 2.77
C ASN A 372 -4.19 16.47 2.26
N GLY A 373 -4.01 16.87 1.00
CA GLY A 373 -2.70 17.01 0.35
C GLY A 373 -2.28 15.84 -0.54
N ALA A 374 -3.14 14.85 -0.76
CA ALA A 374 -2.88 13.79 -1.75
C ALA A 374 -2.81 14.39 -3.17
N LYS A 375 -1.94 13.82 -4.02
CA LYS A 375 -1.69 14.27 -5.40
C LYS A 375 -1.61 13.09 -6.33
N ALA A 376 -2.16 13.21 -7.53
CA ALA A 376 -2.15 12.15 -8.54
C ALA A 376 -0.72 11.79 -8.98
N SER A 377 0.22 12.75 -8.93
CA SER A 377 1.64 12.50 -9.19
C SER A 377 2.26 11.44 -8.28
N ASN A 378 1.73 11.27 -7.06
CA ASN A 378 2.24 10.36 -6.04
C ASN A 378 1.41 9.07 -5.88
N VAL A 379 0.35 8.88 -6.67
CA VAL A 379 -0.47 7.66 -6.64
C VAL A 379 -0.03 6.74 -7.78
N TRP A 380 0.19 5.46 -7.48
CA TRP A 380 0.75 4.46 -8.38
C TRP A 380 -0.09 3.19 -8.41
N TRP A 381 -0.39 2.73 -9.62
CA TRP A 381 -1.24 1.58 -9.88
C TRP A 381 -0.49 0.60 -10.78
N GLN A 382 -0.03 -0.52 -10.21
CA GLN A 382 0.62 -1.58 -10.98
C GLN A 382 -0.39 -2.64 -11.40
N ALA A 383 -0.53 -2.85 -12.71
CA ALA A 383 -1.26 -4.00 -13.26
C ALA A 383 -0.29 -5.08 -13.73
N GLY A 384 -0.37 -6.27 -13.13
CA GLY A 384 0.41 -7.44 -13.54
C GLY A 384 0.05 -7.98 -14.92
N THR A 385 -1.16 -7.66 -15.41
CA THR A 385 -1.56 -7.83 -16.81
C THR A 385 -1.89 -6.47 -17.45
N SER A 386 -3.17 -6.16 -17.66
CA SER A 386 -3.63 -4.96 -18.37
C SER A 386 -4.42 -4.03 -17.45
N ALA A 387 -4.60 -2.77 -17.85
CA ALA A 387 -5.51 -1.86 -17.18
C ALA A 387 -6.72 -1.47 -18.04
N THR A 388 -7.90 -1.35 -17.42
CA THR A 388 -9.15 -0.97 -18.12
C THR A 388 -9.91 0.09 -17.35
N LEU A 389 -10.03 1.30 -17.90
CA LEU A 389 -10.83 2.38 -17.31
C LEU A 389 -12.25 2.38 -17.91
N GLY A 390 -13.26 2.22 -17.05
CA GLY A 390 -14.68 2.21 -17.42
C GLY A 390 -15.18 3.55 -17.95
N THR A 391 -16.29 3.53 -18.70
CA THR A 391 -16.89 4.72 -19.32
C THR A 391 -17.10 5.85 -18.31
N SER A 392 -16.82 7.08 -18.71
CA SER A 392 -16.98 8.30 -17.90
C SER A 392 -16.29 8.31 -16.53
N SER A 393 -15.38 7.37 -16.23
CA SER A 393 -14.68 7.35 -14.94
C SER A 393 -13.63 8.46 -14.82
N GLU A 394 -13.44 8.97 -13.59
CA GLU A 394 -12.45 10.01 -13.26
C GLU A 394 -11.27 9.39 -12.49
N TRP A 395 -10.19 9.07 -13.22
CA TRP A 395 -9.03 8.39 -12.67
C TRP A 395 -7.96 9.36 -12.15
N GLN A 396 -7.40 9.06 -10.97
CA GLN A 396 -6.27 9.77 -10.38
C GLN A 396 -5.12 8.78 -10.12
N GLY A 397 -3.93 9.12 -10.60
CA GLY A 397 -2.71 8.34 -10.41
C GLY A 397 -2.12 7.75 -11.68
N ASN A 398 -0.85 7.41 -11.59
CA ASN A 398 -0.09 6.79 -12.67
C ASN A 398 -0.41 5.29 -12.75
N ILE A 399 -0.74 4.77 -13.94
CA ILE A 399 -0.90 3.34 -14.20
C ILE A 399 0.35 2.81 -14.92
N LEU A 400 0.98 1.79 -14.33
CA LEU A 400 2.07 1.02 -14.95
C LEU A 400 1.52 -0.40 -15.26
N ALA A 401 1.18 -0.64 -16.53
CA ALA A 401 0.62 -1.92 -16.97
C ALA A 401 1.69 -2.79 -17.63
N SER A 402 1.77 -4.04 -17.19
CA SER A 402 2.64 -5.08 -17.78
C SER A 402 2.38 -5.26 -19.28
N ALA A 403 1.09 -5.29 -19.65
CA ALA A 403 0.56 -5.38 -21.01
C ALA A 403 -0.26 -4.11 -21.36
N SER A 404 -1.45 -4.25 -21.96
CA SER A 404 -2.21 -3.14 -22.54
C SER A 404 -2.89 -2.20 -21.53
N VAL A 405 -3.23 -0.99 -22.00
CA VAL A 405 -4.14 -0.06 -21.31
C VAL A 405 -5.32 0.28 -22.23
N THR A 406 -6.53 0.12 -21.72
CA THR A 406 -7.78 0.47 -22.43
C THR A 406 -8.51 1.55 -21.64
N MET A 407 -8.89 2.63 -22.32
CA MET A 407 -9.84 3.62 -21.81
C MET A 407 -11.13 3.53 -22.63
N ASN A 408 -12.26 3.29 -21.95
CA ASN A 408 -13.57 3.27 -22.59
C ASN A 408 -14.14 4.70 -22.73
N THR A 409 -15.23 4.84 -23.49
CA THR A 409 -15.85 6.11 -23.89
C THR A 409 -15.89 7.16 -22.77
N GLY A 410 -15.22 8.29 -23.00
CA GLY A 410 -15.29 9.46 -22.13
C GLY A 410 -14.59 9.33 -20.77
N ALA A 411 -13.87 8.24 -20.51
CA ALA A 411 -13.03 8.14 -19.30
C ALA A 411 -11.93 9.23 -19.29
N THR A 412 -11.61 9.75 -18.11
CA THR A 412 -10.59 10.78 -17.90
C THR A 412 -9.51 10.31 -16.93
N SER A 413 -8.30 10.85 -17.06
CA SER A 413 -7.15 10.50 -16.22
C SER A 413 -6.26 11.69 -15.95
N CYS A 414 -6.06 11.97 -14.66
CA CYS A 414 -4.95 12.77 -14.14
C CYS A 414 -3.85 11.80 -13.68
N GLY A 415 -2.74 11.75 -14.42
CA GLY A 415 -1.69 10.75 -14.21
C GLY A 415 -0.87 10.47 -15.46
N ARG A 416 -0.30 9.27 -15.51
CA ARG A 416 0.46 8.75 -16.66
C ARG A 416 0.03 7.32 -16.89
N LEU A 417 -0.31 6.96 -18.13
CA LEU A 417 -0.89 5.67 -18.46
C LEU A 417 0.05 4.90 -19.39
N LEU A 418 0.70 3.88 -18.86
CA LEU A 418 1.95 3.36 -19.42
C LEU A 418 1.77 1.87 -19.74
N ALA A 419 1.50 1.57 -21.02
CA ALA A 419 1.22 0.24 -21.54
C ALA A 419 2.49 -0.46 -22.05
N GLY A 420 2.64 -1.74 -21.72
CA GLY A 420 3.73 -2.59 -22.18
C GLY A 420 5.00 -2.51 -21.35
N ALA A 421 4.88 -2.24 -20.04
CA ALA A 421 6.02 -2.13 -19.13
C ALA A 421 6.80 -3.44 -18.94
N PHE A 422 6.26 -4.59 -19.38
CA PHE A 422 6.95 -5.88 -19.36
C PHE A 422 6.75 -6.72 -20.63
N THR A 423 5.55 -6.71 -21.22
CA THR A 423 5.22 -7.41 -22.47
C THR A 423 4.79 -6.42 -23.58
N ALA A 424 4.35 -6.92 -24.73
CA ALA A 424 3.76 -6.08 -25.77
C ALA A 424 2.39 -5.55 -25.32
N GLY A 425 2.30 -4.23 -25.07
CA GLY A 425 1.10 -3.56 -24.59
C GLY A 425 0.60 -2.51 -25.57
N ALA A 426 -0.65 -2.62 -25.99
CA ALA A 426 -1.33 -1.63 -26.82
C ALA A 426 -2.03 -0.59 -25.95
N PHE A 427 -2.25 0.62 -26.51
CA PHE A 427 -3.11 1.64 -25.89
C PHE A 427 -4.40 1.78 -26.68
N VAL A 428 -5.56 1.79 -26.02
CA VAL A 428 -6.87 1.96 -26.68
C VAL A 428 -7.61 3.17 -26.08
N PHE A 429 -8.11 4.02 -26.96
CA PHE A 429 -8.83 5.26 -26.63
C PHE A 429 -10.20 5.35 -27.33
N ASP A 430 -11.15 6.00 -26.65
CA ASP A 430 -12.46 6.42 -27.14
C ASP A 430 -12.94 7.68 -26.35
N SER A 431 -12.94 8.84 -27.01
CA SER A 431 -13.28 10.16 -26.42
C SER A 431 -12.56 10.55 -25.11
N ASN A 432 -11.32 10.14 -24.89
CA ASN A 432 -10.69 10.27 -23.56
C ASN A 432 -9.95 11.58 -23.33
N VAL A 433 -9.75 11.94 -22.05
CA VAL A 433 -8.79 12.98 -21.66
C VAL A 433 -7.72 12.36 -20.75
N VAL A 434 -6.46 12.35 -21.19
CA VAL A 434 -5.31 11.96 -20.36
C VAL A 434 -4.43 13.18 -20.15
N SER A 435 -4.01 13.42 -18.91
CA SER A 435 -3.14 14.55 -18.58
C SER A 435 -2.11 14.18 -17.53
N VAL A 436 -0.84 14.54 -17.78
CA VAL A 436 0.14 14.58 -16.68
C VAL A 436 -0.34 15.54 -15.59
N PRO A 437 -0.12 15.22 -14.29
CA PRO A 437 -0.46 16.13 -13.20
C PRO A 437 0.30 17.46 -13.33
N GLY A 438 -0.37 18.58 -13.02
CA GLY A 438 0.18 19.93 -13.15
C GLY A 438 0.24 20.51 -14.57
N ASN A 439 -0.29 19.82 -15.59
CA ASN A 439 -0.45 20.43 -16.92
C ASN A 439 -1.55 21.50 -16.90
N VAL A 440 -1.32 22.67 -17.50
CA VAL A 440 -2.29 23.77 -17.60
C VAL A 440 -3.61 23.37 -18.31
N ASN A 441 -3.60 22.26 -19.04
CA ASN A 441 -4.73 21.72 -19.80
C ASN A 441 -5.47 20.56 -19.10
N ALA A 442 -5.09 20.20 -17.87
CA ALA A 442 -5.60 19.04 -17.15
C ALA A 442 -7.12 19.12 -16.84
N PRO A 443 -7.79 17.98 -16.58
CA PRO A 443 -9.13 17.97 -16.01
C PRO A 443 -9.21 18.77 -14.70
N ALA A 444 -10.32 19.44 -14.44
CA ALA A 444 -10.50 20.27 -13.24
C ALA A 444 -10.42 19.49 -11.90
N THR A 445 -10.52 18.17 -11.95
CA THR A 445 -10.36 17.26 -10.80
C THR A 445 -8.91 16.82 -10.55
N CYS A 446 -7.94 17.26 -11.37
CA CYS A 446 -6.53 16.85 -11.30
C CYS A 446 -5.76 17.61 -10.21
N GLN A 447 -5.15 16.90 -9.25
CA GLN A 447 -4.38 17.45 -8.11
C GLN A 447 -2.92 16.99 -8.09
#